data_AF-A0A3B0V2V9-F1
#
_entry.id   AF-A0A3B0V2V9-F1
#
_cell.length_a   1.000
_cell.length_b   1.000
_cell.length_c   1.000
_cell.angle_alpha   90.00
_cell.angle_beta   90.00
_cell.angle_gamma   90.00
#
_symmetry.space_group_name_H-M   'P 1'
#
loop_
_entity.id
_entity.type
_entity.pdbx_description
1 polymer ?
#
loop_
_entity_poly.entity_id
_entity_poly.type
_entity_poly.pdbx_seq_one_letter_code
_entity_poly.pdbx_strand_id
1 'polypeptide(L)'
;MKLVIFLALVILLVFILIAISGNKNIEEDKENAKCLTVENYLLIRDSSVADELSQYAIHRKDDKLKFTRKGKGYTLFYLKLEESKKVKLVGLDGYGMRDKEFLKYVCNLIENIKTN
;
A
#
# COMPACT_ATOMS: atom_id res chain seq x y z
N MET A 1 1.27 10.60 46.57
CA MET A 1 1.69 9.21 46.29
C MET A 1 0.71 8.45 45.39
N LYS A 2 -0.55 8.20 45.82
CA LYS A 2 -1.52 7.44 45.01
C LYS A 2 -1.80 8.03 43.62
N LEU A 3 -1.87 9.36 43.52
CA LEU A 3 -2.13 10.06 42.25
C LEU A 3 -0.95 9.97 41.25
N VAL A 4 0.29 9.97 41.76
CA VAL A 4 1.51 9.82 40.93
C VAL A 4 1.63 8.39 40.40
N ILE A 5 1.32 7.40 41.23
CA ILE A 5 1.31 5.97 40.83
C ILE A 5 0.24 5.73 39.77
N PHE A 6 -0.96 6.32 39.94
CA PHE A 6 -2.03 6.23 38.95
C PHE A 6 -1.62 6.86 37.61
N LEU A 7 -1.00 8.04 37.63
CA LEU A 7 -0.53 8.71 36.42
C LEU A 7 0.53 7.87 35.69
N ALA A 8 1.47 7.28 36.44
CA ALA A 8 2.50 6.40 35.88
C ALA A 8 1.92 5.15 35.22
N LEU A 9 0.88 4.55 35.82
CA LEU A 9 0.18 3.40 35.24
C LEU A 9 -0.54 3.77 33.94
N VAL A 10 -1.21 4.93 33.88
CA VAL A 10 -1.88 5.40 32.65
C VAL A 10 -0.85 5.62 31.53
N ILE A 11 0.27 6.27 31.84
CA ILE A 11 1.34 6.50 30.86
C ILE A 11 1.91 5.16 30.36
N LEU A 12 2.16 4.21 31.26
CA LEU A 12 2.64 2.86 30.89
C LEU A 12 1.64 2.15 29.95
N LEU A 13 0.35 2.26 30.23
CA LEU A 13 -0.72 1.65 29.42
C LEU A 13 -0.75 2.26 28.02
N VAL A 14 -0.58 3.58 27.89
CA VAL A 14 -0.47 4.25 26.58
C VAL A 14 0.75 3.75 25.80
N PHE A 15 1.91 3.61 26.42
CA PHE A 15 3.10 3.07 25.75
C PHE A 15 2.91 1.63 25.25
N ILE A 16 2.26 0.78 26.07
CA ILE A 16 1.94 -0.61 25.67
C ILE A 16 1.01 -0.62 24.46
N LEU A 17 -0.03 0.21 24.45
CA LEU A 17 -0.96 0.31 23.32
C LEU A 17 -0.26 0.78 22.03
N ILE A 18 0.63 1.78 22.14
CA ILE A 18 1.44 2.26 21.01
C ILE A 18 2.34 1.14 20.48
N ALA A 19 3.01 0.38 21.36
CA ALA A 19 3.89 -0.72 20.95
C ALA A 19 3.12 -1.84 20.22
N ILE A 20 1.95 -2.24 20.74
CA ILE A 20 1.10 -3.26 20.11
C ILE A 20 0.60 -2.78 18.74
N SER A 21 0.13 -1.54 18.66
CA SER A 21 -0.35 -0.95 17.40
C SER A 21 0.76 -0.88 16.36
N GLY A 22 1.97 -0.47 16.76
CA GLY A 22 3.14 -0.46 15.88
C GLY A 22 3.48 -1.84 15.32
N ASN A 23 3.44 -2.88 16.15
CA ASN A 23 3.78 -4.24 15.72
C ASN A 23 2.78 -4.81 14.71
N LYS A 24 1.47 -4.60 14.93
CA LYS A 24 0.42 -5.02 13.99
C LYS A 24 0.59 -4.40 12.60
N ASN A 25 0.91 -3.11 12.56
CA ASN A 25 1.12 -2.41 11.29
C ASN A 25 2.31 -2.99 10.50
N ILE A 26 3.40 -3.38 11.20
CA ILE A 26 4.58 -3.97 10.55
C ILE A 26 4.25 -5.34 9.92
N GLU A 27 3.42 -6.14 10.58
CA GLU A 27 3.01 -7.44 10.07
C GLU A 27 2.10 -7.30 8.84
N GLU A 28 1.13 -6.39 8.89
CA GLU A 28 0.27 -6.06 7.74
C GLU A 28 1.09 -5.57 6.53
N ASP A 29 2.09 -4.73 6.76
CA ASP A 29 2.97 -4.24 5.69
C ASP A 29 3.76 -5.39 5.03
N LYS A 30 4.23 -6.36 5.82
CA LYS A 30 4.96 -7.53 5.30
C LYS A 30 4.06 -8.43 4.47
N GLU A 31 2.83 -8.66 4.93
CA GLU A 31 1.84 -9.45 4.17
C GLU A 31 1.46 -8.75 2.87
N ASN A 32 1.15 -7.45 2.92
CA ASN A 32 0.83 -6.66 1.74
C ASN A 32 2.01 -6.62 0.75
N ALA A 33 3.27 -6.60 1.22
CA ALA A 33 4.42 -6.65 0.32
C ALA A 33 4.49 -7.93 -0.52
N LYS A 34 3.91 -9.04 -0.04
CA LYS A 34 3.80 -10.28 -0.82
C LYS A 34 2.87 -10.14 -2.02
N CYS A 35 2.01 -9.12 -2.08
CA CYS A 35 1.13 -8.90 -3.23
C CYS A 35 1.88 -8.31 -4.45
N LEU A 36 3.11 -7.80 -4.27
CA LEU A 36 3.97 -7.29 -5.35
C LEU A 36 4.65 -8.41 -6.13
N THR A 37 3.87 -9.30 -6.73
CA THR A 37 4.35 -10.37 -7.62
C THR A 37 4.21 -9.96 -9.08
N VAL A 38 5.00 -10.60 -9.95
CA VAL A 38 4.84 -10.43 -11.41
C VAL A 38 3.45 -10.83 -11.85
N GLU A 39 2.91 -11.94 -11.33
CA GLU A 39 1.56 -12.41 -11.65
C GLU A 39 0.51 -11.34 -11.36
N ASN A 40 0.53 -10.75 -10.16
CA ASN A 40 -0.43 -9.70 -9.79
C ASN A 40 -0.21 -8.41 -10.59
N TYR A 41 1.04 -8.08 -10.94
CA TYR A 41 1.32 -6.97 -11.84
C TYR A 41 0.70 -7.18 -13.22
N LEU A 42 0.88 -8.37 -13.80
CA LEU A 42 0.27 -8.74 -15.08
C LEU A 42 -1.25 -8.76 -14.97
N LEU A 43 -1.80 -9.22 -13.85
CA LEU A 43 -3.24 -9.21 -13.60
C LEU A 43 -3.81 -7.78 -13.69
N ILE A 44 -3.19 -6.80 -13.05
CA ILE A 44 -3.62 -5.40 -13.14
C ILE A 44 -3.41 -4.86 -14.58
N ARG A 45 -2.27 -5.17 -15.20
CA ARG A 45 -1.92 -4.69 -16.55
C ARG A 45 -2.92 -5.17 -17.60
N ASP A 46 -3.28 -6.45 -17.55
CA ASP A 46 -4.00 -7.13 -18.62
C ASP A 46 -5.50 -7.24 -18.36
N SER A 47 -5.95 -6.94 -17.13
CA SER A 47 -7.36 -6.97 -16.77
C SER A 47 -8.15 -5.84 -17.45
N SER A 48 -9.27 -6.23 -18.06
CA SER A 48 -10.25 -5.34 -18.68
C SER A 48 -11.05 -4.54 -17.65
N VAL A 49 -11.19 -5.04 -16.41
CA VAL A 49 -11.99 -4.41 -15.34
C VAL A 49 -11.14 -3.59 -14.36
N ALA A 50 -9.81 -3.66 -14.46
CA ALA A 50 -8.91 -2.97 -13.52
C ALA A 50 -9.13 -1.46 -13.48
N ASP A 51 -9.42 -0.81 -14.61
CA ASP A 51 -9.66 0.63 -14.67
C ASP A 51 -10.99 1.04 -14.01
N GLU A 52 -11.99 0.18 -14.07
CA GLU A 52 -13.31 0.39 -13.47
C GLU A 52 -13.25 0.25 -11.96
N LEU A 53 -12.57 -0.79 -11.47
CA LEU A 53 -12.40 -1.09 -10.05
C LEU A 53 -11.40 -0.13 -9.36
N SER A 54 -10.56 0.55 -10.13
CA SER A 54 -9.54 1.44 -9.61
C SER A 54 -10.07 2.83 -9.27
N GLN A 55 -9.75 3.32 -8.06
CA GLN A 55 -10.00 4.72 -7.70
C GLN A 55 -9.13 5.71 -8.50
N TYR A 56 -7.97 5.25 -9.01
CA TYR A 56 -7.04 6.04 -9.80
C TYR A 56 -7.17 5.71 -11.29
N ALA A 57 -6.68 6.60 -12.16
CA ALA A 57 -6.49 6.24 -13.56
C ALA A 57 -5.19 5.43 -13.69
N ILE A 58 -5.26 4.29 -14.38
CA ILE A 58 -4.12 3.39 -14.59
C ILE A 58 -3.58 3.60 -16.01
N HIS A 59 -2.36 4.11 -16.10
CA HIS A 59 -1.68 4.26 -17.38
C HIS A 59 -0.62 3.18 -17.53
N ARG A 60 -0.81 2.32 -18.54
CA ARG A 60 0.09 1.23 -18.90
C ARG A 60 1.15 1.78 -19.86
N LYS A 61 2.42 1.81 -19.43
CA LYS A 61 3.56 2.26 -20.26
C LYS A 61 4.76 1.36 -20.03
N ASP A 62 5.25 0.71 -21.07
CA ASP A 62 6.47 -0.11 -21.08
C ASP A 62 6.50 -1.12 -19.90
N ASP A 63 7.35 -0.85 -18.91
CA ASP A 63 7.62 -1.62 -17.70
C ASP A 63 6.86 -1.11 -16.46
N LYS A 64 5.93 -0.16 -16.64
CA LYS A 64 5.26 0.56 -15.55
C LYS A 64 3.74 0.62 -15.68
N LEU A 65 3.09 0.52 -14.52
CA LEU A 65 1.70 0.88 -14.32
C LEU A 65 1.67 2.15 -13.46
N LYS A 66 1.34 3.29 -14.07
CA LYS A 66 1.26 4.58 -13.37
C LYS A 66 -0.15 4.81 -12.86
N PHE A 67 -0.27 5.16 -11.58
CA PHE A 67 -1.53 5.49 -10.93
C PHE A 67 -1.61 7.00 -10.76
N THR A 68 -2.55 7.62 -11.47
CA THR A 68 -2.77 9.08 -11.44
C THR A 68 -4.12 9.41 -10.82
N ARG A 69 -4.23 10.60 -10.23
CA ARG A 69 -5.55 11.06 -9.77
C ARG A 69 -6.44 11.36 -10.97
N LYS A 70 -7.62 10.74 -11.00
CA LYS A 70 -8.65 10.97 -12.02
C LYS A 70 -8.90 12.48 -12.16
N GLY A 71 -8.87 12.98 -13.40
CA GLY A 71 -9.12 14.38 -13.75
C GLY A 71 -7.96 15.37 -13.53
N LYS A 72 -6.90 15.02 -12.79
CA LYS A 72 -5.77 15.96 -12.52
C LYS A 72 -4.43 15.54 -13.16
N GLY A 73 -4.30 14.30 -13.63
CA GLY A 73 -3.15 13.82 -14.42
C GLY A 73 -1.82 13.66 -13.67
N TYR A 74 -1.72 14.10 -12.41
CA TYR A 74 -0.50 13.90 -11.62
C TYR A 74 -0.38 12.44 -11.16
N THR A 75 0.83 11.88 -11.29
CA THR A 75 1.13 10.50 -10.87
C THR A 75 1.43 10.48 -9.38
N LEU A 76 0.72 9.63 -8.64
CA LEU A 76 0.92 9.44 -7.20
C LEU A 76 2.02 8.42 -6.94
N PHE A 77 1.90 7.27 -7.59
CA PHE A 77 2.83 6.16 -7.50
C PHE A 77 2.78 5.35 -8.79
N TYR A 78 3.73 4.44 -8.95
CA TYR A 78 3.69 3.45 -10.01
C TYR A 78 4.17 2.09 -9.52
N LEU A 79 3.67 1.04 -10.17
CA LEU A 79 4.29 -0.28 -10.11
C LEU A 79 5.29 -0.36 -11.25
N LYS A 80 6.50 -0.86 -10.97
CA LYS A 80 7.56 -1.09 -11.95
C LYS A 80 7.95 -2.56 -11.94
N LEU A 81 7.95 -3.17 -13.12
CA LEU A 81 8.54 -4.48 -13.34
C LEU A 81 10.02 -4.31 -13.66
N GLU A 82 10.89 -4.74 -12.75
CA GLU A 82 12.34 -4.74 -12.97
C GLU A 82 12.76 -5.96 -13.81
N GLU A 83 13.90 -5.85 -14.49
CA GLU A 83 14.50 -6.93 -15.30
C GLU A 83 14.70 -8.23 -14.50
N SER A 84 14.93 -8.10 -13.19
CA SER A 84 15.03 -9.21 -12.23
C SER A 84 13.72 -9.94 -11.97
N LYS A 85 12.64 -9.62 -12.70
CA LYS A 85 11.27 -10.11 -12.46
C LYS A 85 10.77 -9.75 -11.06
N LYS A 86 11.23 -8.63 -10.52
CA LYS A 86 10.74 -8.08 -9.26
C LYS A 86 9.80 -6.91 -9.55
N VAL A 87 8.65 -6.89 -8.87
CA VAL A 87 7.74 -5.74 -8.94
C VAL A 87 8.02 -4.85 -7.75
N LYS A 88 8.17 -3.54 -8.00
CA LYS A 88 8.32 -2.54 -6.96
C LYS A 88 7.22 -1.50 -7.07
N LEU A 89 6.69 -1.10 -5.91
CA LEU A 89 5.88 0.09 -5.77
C LEU A 89 6.81 1.28 -5.49
N VAL A 90 6.61 2.38 -6.21
CA VAL A 90 7.38 3.61 -6.03
C VAL A 90 6.43 4.81 -5.95
N GLY A 91 6.38 5.47 -4.78
CA GLY A 91 5.70 6.76 -4.59
C GLY A 91 6.54 7.93 -5.12
N LEU A 92 5.91 8.94 -5.72
CA LEU A 92 6.62 9.93 -6.54
C LEU A 92 6.97 11.29 -5.89
N ASP A 93 6.77 11.51 -4.59
CA ASP A 93 6.89 12.89 -4.05
C ASP A 93 7.21 12.99 -2.53
N GLY A 94 8.20 12.21 -2.04
CA GLY A 94 8.50 12.14 -0.60
C GLY A 94 7.44 11.38 0.22
N TYR A 95 6.63 10.58 -0.46
CA TYR A 95 5.50 9.82 0.07
C TYR A 95 5.91 8.53 0.82
N GLY A 96 7.15 8.40 1.32
CA GLY A 96 7.61 7.14 1.96
C GLY A 96 6.70 6.62 3.08
N MET A 97 5.98 7.51 3.79
CA MET A 97 4.94 7.10 4.77
C MET A 97 3.65 6.55 4.12
N ARG A 98 3.32 6.97 2.91
CA ARG A 98 2.11 6.59 2.15
C ARG A 98 2.33 5.41 1.20
N ASP A 99 3.56 4.95 1.02
CA ASP A 99 3.85 3.73 0.26
C ASP A 99 3.07 2.52 0.82
N LYS A 100 2.83 2.49 2.13
CA LYS A 100 1.99 1.49 2.80
C LYS A 100 0.52 1.58 2.38
N GLU A 101 -0.03 2.79 2.33
CA GLU A 101 -1.40 3.03 1.88
C GLU A 101 -1.58 2.63 0.41
N PHE A 102 -0.61 3.00 -0.44
CA PHE A 102 -0.61 2.61 -1.84
C PHE A 102 -0.45 1.11 -2.02
N LEU A 103 0.39 0.46 -1.21
CA LEU A 103 0.57 -0.98 -1.22
C LEU A 103 -0.73 -1.70 -0.83
N LYS A 104 -1.34 -1.31 0.29
CA LYS A 104 -2.64 -1.83 0.72
C LYS A 104 -3.71 -1.64 -0.37
N TYR A 105 -3.75 -0.45 -0.97
CA TYR A 105 -4.65 -0.18 -2.08
C TYR A 105 -4.42 -1.12 -3.28
N VAL A 106 -3.16 -1.35 -3.66
CA VAL A 106 -2.81 -2.26 -4.76
C VAL A 106 -3.26 -3.69 -4.44
N CYS A 107 -3.01 -4.18 -3.22
CA CYS A 107 -3.46 -5.52 -2.84
C CYS A 107 -4.99 -5.64 -2.87
N ASN A 108 -5.72 -4.65 -2.38
CA ASN A 108 -7.19 -4.64 -2.44
C ASN A 108 -7.70 -4.60 -3.90
N LEU A 109 -7.04 -3.84 -4.78
CA LEU A 109 -7.38 -3.81 -6.20
C LEU A 109 -7.21 -5.20 -6.83
N ILE A 110 -6.11 -5.89 -6.51
CA ILE A 110 -5.85 -7.25 -6.97
C ILE A 110 -6.95 -8.21 -6.49
N GLU A 111 -7.32 -8.15 -5.21
CA GLU A 111 -8.40 -8.98 -4.67
C GLU A 111 -9.73 -8.71 -5.38
N ASN A 112 -10.09 -7.44 -5.56
CA ASN A 112 -11.32 -7.06 -6.27
C ASN A 112 -11.34 -7.55 -7.73
N ILE A 113 -10.19 -7.55 -8.40
CA ILE A 113 -10.07 -8.12 -9.76
C ILE A 113 -10.25 -9.64 -9.73
N LYS A 114 -9.72 -10.34 -8.73
CA LYS A 114 -9.84 -11.81 -8.62
C LYS A 114 -11.25 -12.28 -8.28
N THR A 115 -12.05 -11.44 -7.64
CA THR A 115 -13.42 -11.76 -7.21
C THR A 115 -14.49 -11.34 -8.23
N ASN A 116 -14.14 -10.53 -9.24
CA ASN A 116 -15.00 -10.23 -10.40
C ASN A 116 -14.80 -11.26 -11.52
#